data_AF-A0A8J7PKR3-F1
#
_entry.id   AF-A0A8J7PKR3-F1
#
_cell.length_a   1.000
_cell.length_b   1.000
_cell.length_c   1.000
_cell.angle_alpha   90.00
_cell.angle_beta   90.00
_cell.angle_gamma   90.00
#
_symmetry.space_group_name_H-M   'P 1'
#
loop_
_entity.id
_entity.type
_entity.pdbx_description
1 polymer ?
#
loop_
_entity_poly.entity_id
_entity_poly.type
_entity_poly.pdbx_seq_one_letter_code
_entity_poly.pdbx_strand_id
1 'polypeptide(L)'
;MQFDKIGLTNNFYVTFLSTIEGINFSQREIDIIVCLLTEKSSKEIASFLAIMPRTIDNYLYNIGKRINAKTRKDICEFMRKSHQFSYLSNYYTILSFQIWFEKKLSELSKLIKKPLPSCIILSWDAEKHKIELLKKHLEIIGFEVSIKTNNETEQYKNFSSFSNSKIPQEVFSLFIMSELQSKSFLGDKKEVPKNIFFLQEENENSLFAQESLELQHIINFSNYYFCIIAILKKMVLTDKFSQKIALFEKEFINYCTENFNEQARQYSTKRILKNTLIFSFLKNFNN
;
A
#
# COMPACT_ATOMS: atom_id res chain seq x y z
N MET A 1 5.89 -9.08 19.08
CA MET A 1 5.64 -9.04 17.62
C MET A 1 5.25 -7.62 17.27
N GLN A 2 6.14 -6.88 16.60
CA GLN A 2 5.85 -5.53 16.09
C GLN A 2 4.93 -5.65 14.88
N PHE A 3 3.69 -5.15 15.00
CA PHE A 3 2.73 -5.10 13.88
C PHE A 3 3.00 -3.91 12.94
N ASP A 4 4.02 -3.10 13.22
CA ASP A 4 4.39 -1.89 12.45
C ASP A 4 4.94 -2.21 11.04
N LYS A 5 5.20 -3.48 10.72
CA LYS A 5 5.62 -3.94 9.38
C LYS A 5 4.47 -4.44 8.49
N ILE A 6 3.23 -4.40 8.97
CA ILE A 6 2.08 -4.97 8.25
C ILE A 6 1.41 -3.87 7.43
N GLY A 7 2.07 -3.47 6.34
CA GLY A 7 1.49 -2.53 5.37
C GLY A 7 0.74 -3.22 4.23
N LEU A 8 1.18 -4.42 3.84
CA LEU A 8 0.87 -4.98 2.51
C LEU A 8 0.37 -6.41 2.60
N THR A 9 -0.71 -6.70 1.86
CA THR A 9 -1.33 -8.03 1.78
C THR A 9 -0.32 -9.10 1.39
N ASN A 10 0.56 -8.85 0.42
CA ASN A 10 1.52 -9.85 -0.05
C ASN A 10 2.47 -10.36 1.05
N ASN A 11 3.11 -9.46 1.81
CA ASN A 11 4.05 -9.88 2.86
C ASN A 11 3.36 -10.65 3.97
N PHE A 12 2.18 -10.18 4.39
CA PHE A 12 1.41 -10.86 5.42
C PHE A 12 0.99 -12.26 4.96
N TYR A 13 0.54 -12.37 3.71
CA TYR A 13 0.18 -13.65 3.09
C TYR A 13 1.38 -14.61 3.06
N VAL A 14 2.52 -14.20 2.51
CA VAL A 14 3.71 -15.06 2.39
C VAL A 14 4.16 -15.55 3.77
N THR A 15 4.15 -14.65 4.76
CA THR A 15 4.66 -14.93 6.11
C THR A 15 3.74 -15.83 6.94
N PHE A 16 2.41 -15.65 6.83
CA PHE A 16 1.47 -16.24 7.80
C PHE A 16 0.41 -17.16 7.19
N LEU A 17 0.12 -17.04 5.90
CA LEU A 17 -1.10 -17.64 5.28
C LEU A 17 -0.82 -18.44 4.01
N SER A 18 0.42 -18.47 3.51
CA SER A 18 0.83 -19.27 2.35
C SER A 18 0.58 -20.76 2.58
N THR A 19 0.69 -21.22 3.84
CA THR A 19 0.40 -22.58 4.28
C THR A 19 -0.52 -22.56 5.51
N ILE A 20 -1.63 -23.31 5.46
CA ILE A 20 -2.56 -23.50 6.59
C ILE A 20 -2.69 -25.00 6.84
N GLU A 21 -2.39 -25.45 8.07
CA GLU A 21 -2.41 -26.87 8.45
C GLU A 21 -1.63 -27.78 7.46
N GLY A 22 -0.46 -27.29 7.00
CA GLY A 22 0.39 -28.02 6.03
C GLY A 22 -0.08 -27.97 4.57
N ILE A 23 -1.19 -27.28 4.28
CA ILE A 23 -1.75 -27.15 2.93
C ILE A 23 -1.41 -25.79 2.34
N ASN A 24 -0.86 -25.76 1.13
CA ASN A 24 -0.53 -24.53 0.44
C ASN A 24 -1.78 -23.92 -0.22
N PHE A 25 -1.95 -22.61 -0.06
CA PHE A 25 -2.98 -21.82 -0.71
C PHE A 25 -2.33 -20.66 -1.45
N SER A 26 -2.84 -20.33 -2.64
CA SER A 26 -2.47 -19.10 -3.33
C SER A 26 -3.04 -17.87 -2.62
N GLN A 27 -2.44 -16.70 -2.85
CA GLN A 27 -2.94 -15.45 -2.27
C GLN A 27 -4.42 -15.21 -2.62
N ARG A 28 -4.81 -15.50 -3.87
CA ARG A 28 -6.20 -15.33 -4.31
C ARG A 28 -7.17 -16.29 -3.60
N GLU A 29 -6.74 -17.52 -3.31
CA GLU A 29 -7.54 -18.45 -2.51
C GLU A 29 -7.70 -17.93 -1.08
N ILE A 30 -6.64 -17.39 -0.48
CA ILE A 30 -6.70 -16.76 0.85
C ILE A 30 -7.64 -15.55 0.85
N ASP A 31 -7.57 -14.66 -0.15
CA ASP A 31 -8.51 -13.53 -0.30
C ASP A 31 -9.97 -14.00 -0.25
N ILE A 32 -10.28 -15.09 -0.97
CA ILE A 32 -11.64 -15.66 -1.02
C ILE A 32 -12.02 -16.30 0.32
N ILE A 33 -11.10 -17.04 0.95
CA ILE A 33 -11.30 -17.68 2.26
C ILE A 33 -11.64 -16.62 3.31
N VAL A 34 -10.87 -15.54 3.38
CA VAL A 34 -11.12 -14.51 4.39
C VAL A 34 -12.44 -13.79 4.17
N CYS A 35 -12.83 -13.54 2.92
CA CYS A 35 -14.16 -13.00 2.63
C CYS A 35 -15.28 -13.99 2.98
N LEU A 36 -15.07 -15.28 2.70
CA LEU A 36 -16.02 -16.35 3.04
C LEU A 36 -16.26 -16.43 4.56
N LEU A 37 -15.21 -16.25 5.37
CA LEU A 37 -15.29 -16.25 6.83
C LEU A 37 -16.14 -15.10 7.41
N THR A 38 -16.34 -14.03 6.64
CA THR A 38 -17.24 -12.91 6.97
C THR A 38 -18.68 -13.12 6.51
N GLU A 39 -19.04 -14.35 6.17
CA GLU A 39 -20.40 -14.77 5.78
C GLU A 39 -20.94 -14.12 4.50
N LYS A 40 -20.06 -13.52 3.69
CA LYS A 40 -20.41 -12.97 2.39
C LYS A 40 -20.81 -14.08 1.41
N SER A 41 -21.87 -13.83 0.64
CA SER A 41 -22.28 -14.65 -0.50
C SER A 41 -21.26 -14.61 -1.64
N SER A 42 -21.27 -15.58 -2.57
CA SER A 42 -20.36 -15.55 -3.74
C SER A 42 -20.48 -14.24 -4.52
N LYS A 43 -21.68 -13.66 -4.63
CA LYS A 43 -21.91 -12.39 -5.32
C LYS A 43 -21.26 -11.21 -4.61
N GLU A 44 -21.34 -11.17 -3.28
CA GLU A 44 -20.72 -10.12 -2.48
C GLU A 44 -19.19 -10.23 -2.50
N ILE A 45 -18.64 -11.46 -2.40
CA ILE A 45 -17.20 -11.69 -2.52
C ILE A 45 -16.71 -11.25 -3.91
N ALA A 46 -17.43 -11.64 -4.96
CA ALA A 46 -17.13 -11.25 -6.33
C ALA A 46 -17.10 -9.72 -6.51
N SER A 47 -18.12 -9.03 -5.99
CA SER A 47 -18.19 -7.57 -6.00
C SER A 47 -17.02 -6.93 -5.22
N PHE A 48 -16.74 -7.46 -4.02
CA PHE A 48 -15.68 -6.95 -3.14
C PHE A 48 -14.29 -7.10 -3.75
N LEU A 49 -13.99 -8.26 -4.33
CA LEU A 49 -12.69 -8.55 -4.96
C LEU A 49 -12.60 -8.11 -6.44
N ALA A 50 -13.66 -7.47 -6.98
CA ALA A 50 -13.79 -7.08 -8.37
C ALA A 50 -13.51 -8.22 -9.38
N ILE A 51 -14.06 -9.41 -9.13
CA ILE A 51 -13.95 -10.60 -10.00
C ILE A 51 -15.33 -11.17 -10.34
N MET A 52 -15.41 -12.06 -11.33
CA MET A 52 -16.68 -12.66 -11.76
C MET A 52 -17.21 -13.67 -10.72
N PRO A 53 -18.54 -13.72 -10.45
CA PRO A 53 -19.11 -14.69 -9.50
C PRO A 53 -18.77 -16.15 -9.81
N ARG A 54 -18.79 -16.55 -11.09
CA ARG A 54 -18.42 -17.90 -11.53
C ARG A 54 -16.98 -18.27 -11.14
N THR A 55 -16.08 -17.28 -11.10
CA THR A 55 -14.69 -17.47 -10.67
C THR A 55 -14.64 -17.81 -9.18
N ILE A 56 -15.49 -17.20 -8.34
CA ILE A 56 -15.59 -17.53 -6.91
C ILE A 56 -16.00 -18.99 -6.71
N ASP A 57 -17.03 -19.45 -7.42
CA ASP A 57 -17.52 -20.81 -7.25
C ASP A 57 -16.46 -21.86 -7.66
N ASN A 58 -15.70 -21.59 -8.72
CA ASN A 58 -14.57 -22.42 -9.12
C ASN A 58 -13.47 -22.46 -8.05
N TYR A 59 -13.11 -21.30 -7.47
CA TYR A 59 -12.13 -21.25 -6.37
C TYR A 59 -12.61 -22.02 -5.15
N LEU A 60 -13.87 -21.83 -4.74
CA LEU A 60 -14.44 -22.53 -3.59
C LEU A 60 -14.49 -24.04 -3.79
N TYR A 61 -14.81 -24.51 -5.00
CA TYR A 61 -14.73 -25.92 -5.36
C TYR A 61 -13.29 -26.46 -5.22
N ASN A 62 -12.30 -25.74 -5.75
CA ASN A 62 -10.89 -26.15 -5.69
C ASN A 62 -10.35 -26.15 -4.25
N ILE A 63 -10.68 -25.13 -3.46
CA ILE A 63 -10.36 -25.04 -2.04
C ILE A 63 -10.99 -26.22 -1.30
N GLY A 64 -12.29 -26.46 -1.52
CA GLY A 64 -13.04 -27.55 -0.91
C GLY A 64 -12.41 -28.91 -1.22
N LYS A 65 -12.10 -29.19 -2.48
CA LYS A 65 -11.40 -30.40 -2.91
C LYS A 65 -10.06 -30.57 -2.20
N ARG A 66 -9.29 -29.49 -2.04
CA ARG A 66 -7.95 -29.52 -1.44
C ARG A 66 -7.97 -29.87 0.05
N ILE A 67 -9.00 -29.42 0.78
CA ILE A 67 -9.16 -29.69 2.21
C ILE A 67 -10.20 -30.78 2.52
N ASN A 68 -10.68 -31.49 1.49
CA ASN A 68 -11.76 -32.49 1.58
C ASN A 68 -13.07 -31.95 2.21
N ALA A 69 -13.39 -30.69 1.96
CA ALA A 69 -14.65 -30.04 2.34
C ALA A 69 -15.69 -30.15 1.22
N LYS A 70 -16.95 -30.42 1.58
CA LYS A 70 -18.06 -30.58 0.63
C LYS A 70 -18.91 -29.31 0.53
N THR A 71 -18.95 -28.53 1.60
CA THR A 71 -19.76 -27.31 1.69
C THR A 71 -18.93 -26.09 2.06
N ARG A 72 -19.48 -24.89 1.81
CA ARG A 72 -18.91 -23.62 2.30
C ARG A 72 -18.74 -23.63 3.83
N LYS A 73 -19.68 -24.25 4.54
CA LYS A 73 -19.65 -24.36 5.99
C LYS A 73 -18.47 -25.22 6.46
N ASP A 74 -18.20 -26.31 5.76
CA ASP A 74 -17.05 -27.19 6.04
C ASP A 74 -15.73 -26.43 5.86
N ILE A 75 -15.62 -25.60 4.81
CA ILE A 75 -14.46 -24.72 4.60
C ILE A 75 -14.31 -23.75 5.77
N CYS A 76 -15.38 -23.06 6.17
CA CYS A 76 -15.33 -22.13 7.31
C CYS A 76 -14.94 -22.84 8.61
N GLU A 77 -15.46 -24.03 8.85
CA GLU A 77 -15.18 -24.81 10.06
C GLU A 77 -13.71 -25.27 10.10
N PHE A 78 -13.18 -25.75 8.97
CA PHE A 78 -11.77 -26.09 8.83
C PHE A 78 -10.88 -24.88 9.16
N MET A 79 -11.18 -23.72 8.57
CA MET A 79 -10.37 -22.51 8.77
C MET A 79 -10.46 -21.98 10.20
N ARG A 80 -11.63 -22.05 10.84
CA ARG A 80 -11.82 -21.63 12.24
C ARG A 80 -11.10 -22.53 13.24
N LYS A 81 -10.91 -23.81 12.92
CA LYS A 81 -10.15 -24.75 13.76
C LYS A 81 -8.64 -24.62 13.59
N SER A 82 -8.18 -23.99 12.50
CA SER A 82 -6.75 -23.80 12.23
C SER A 82 -6.08 -22.87 13.23
N HIS A 83 -4.79 -23.09 13.48
CA HIS A 83 -3.97 -22.18 14.28
C HIS A 83 -3.82 -20.79 13.64
N GLN A 84 -4.03 -20.70 12.32
CA GLN A 84 -3.90 -19.48 11.53
C GLN A 84 -5.18 -18.62 11.53
N PHE A 85 -6.26 -19.04 12.22
CA PHE A 85 -7.53 -18.30 12.19
C PHE A 85 -7.38 -16.82 12.57
N SER A 86 -6.56 -16.50 13.58
CA SER A 86 -6.29 -15.12 13.97
C SER A 86 -5.60 -14.29 12.87
N TYR A 87 -4.71 -14.92 12.09
CA TYR A 87 -4.06 -14.28 10.94
C TYR A 87 -5.03 -14.07 9.79
N LEU A 88 -5.98 -14.99 9.56
CA LEU A 88 -7.03 -14.84 8.54
C LEU A 88 -7.90 -13.60 8.83
N SER A 89 -8.31 -13.40 10.08
CA SER A 89 -9.07 -12.21 10.48
C SER A 89 -8.28 -10.92 10.25
N ASN A 90 -7.00 -10.89 10.63
CA ASN A 90 -6.14 -9.72 10.41
C ASN A 90 -5.93 -9.45 8.91
N TYR A 91 -5.77 -10.50 8.11
CA TYR A 91 -5.60 -10.38 6.68
C TYR A 91 -6.83 -9.80 6.00
N TYR A 92 -8.03 -10.20 6.43
CA TYR A 92 -9.27 -9.56 5.97
C TYR A 92 -9.25 -8.05 6.17
N THR A 93 -8.76 -7.57 7.32
CA THR A 93 -8.63 -6.14 7.63
C THR A 93 -7.71 -5.42 6.66
N ILE A 94 -6.53 -6.00 6.41
CA ILE A 94 -5.54 -5.40 5.50
C ILE A 94 -6.11 -5.36 4.09
N LEU A 95 -6.75 -6.44 3.66
CA LEU A 95 -7.40 -6.55 2.37
C LEU A 95 -8.56 -5.55 2.21
N SER A 96 -9.39 -5.38 3.23
CA SER A 96 -10.49 -4.41 3.20
C SER A 96 -9.99 -2.97 3.14
N PHE A 97 -8.93 -2.63 3.88
CA PHE A 97 -8.26 -1.34 3.75
C PHE A 97 -7.74 -1.10 2.34
N GLN A 98 -7.03 -2.08 1.78
CA GLN A 98 -6.47 -1.95 0.44
C GLN A 98 -7.57 -1.72 -0.61
N ILE A 99 -8.63 -2.53 -0.59
CA ILE A 99 -9.74 -2.42 -1.55
C ILE A 99 -10.47 -1.09 -1.40
N TRP A 100 -10.76 -0.66 -0.16
CA TRP A 100 -11.40 0.62 0.09
C TRP A 100 -10.54 1.78 -0.44
N PHE A 101 -9.24 1.73 -0.16
CA PHE A 101 -8.30 2.76 -0.58
C PHE A 101 -8.20 2.85 -2.10
N GLU A 102 -8.03 1.71 -2.79
CA GLU A 102 -7.99 1.64 -4.25
C GLU A 102 -9.29 2.18 -4.90
N LYS A 103 -10.45 1.85 -4.31
CA LYS A 103 -11.74 2.39 -4.77
C LYS A 103 -11.77 3.91 -4.65
N LYS A 104 -11.32 4.46 -3.53
CA LYS A 104 -11.29 5.91 -3.30
C LYS A 104 -10.29 6.62 -4.19
N LEU A 105 -9.12 6.04 -4.44
CA LEU A 105 -8.18 6.56 -5.44
C LEU A 105 -8.81 6.59 -6.84
N SER A 106 -9.58 5.57 -7.21
CA SER A 106 -10.32 5.56 -8.48
C SER A 106 -11.44 6.61 -8.55
N GLU A 107 -12.09 6.91 -7.43
CA GLU A 107 -13.05 8.02 -7.35
C GLU A 107 -12.34 9.37 -7.52
N LEU A 108 -11.18 9.55 -6.90
CA LEU A 108 -10.36 10.75 -7.05
C LEU A 108 -9.85 10.94 -8.48
N SER A 109 -9.43 9.86 -9.15
CA SER A 109 -8.90 9.95 -10.52
C SER A 109 -9.91 10.50 -11.52
N LYS A 110 -11.21 10.22 -11.31
CA LYS A 110 -12.30 10.77 -12.14
C LYS A 110 -12.46 12.29 -12.00
N LEU A 111 -11.94 12.89 -10.93
CA LEU A 111 -12.01 14.33 -10.69
C LEU A 111 -10.81 15.08 -11.29
N ILE A 112 -9.75 14.37 -11.65
CA ILE A 112 -8.52 14.94 -12.21
C ILE A 112 -8.70 15.13 -13.71
N LYS A 113 -8.48 16.35 -14.18
CA LYS A 113 -8.41 16.63 -15.63
C LYS A 113 -7.08 16.11 -16.16
N LYS A 114 -7.13 15.21 -17.14
CA LYS A 114 -5.94 14.67 -17.81
C LYS A 114 -5.29 15.72 -18.73
N PRO A 115 -3.97 15.63 -18.98
CA PRO A 115 -3.02 14.62 -18.48
C PRO A 115 -2.35 15.01 -17.15
N LEU A 116 -2.13 14.02 -16.28
CA LEU A 116 -1.23 14.16 -15.12
C LEU A 116 0.23 14.06 -15.58
N PRO A 117 1.19 14.66 -14.84
CA PRO A 117 2.61 14.49 -15.13
C PRO A 117 3.03 13.02 -15.00
N SER A 118 4.08 12.61 -15.70
CA SER A 118 4.69 11.30 -15.50
C SER A 118 5.43 11.26 -14.14
N CYS A 119 5.80 10.06 -13.68
CA CYS A 119 6.51 9.83 -12.44
C CYS A 119 7.58 8.75 -12.66
N ILE A 120 8.75 8.92 -12.03
CA ILE A 120 9.85 7.96 -12.08
C ILE A 120 10.19 7.53 -10.66
N ILE A 121 10.02 6.25 -10.36
CA ILE A 121 10.45 5.68 -9.09
C ILE A 121 11.87 5.14 -9.27
N LEU A 122 12.84 5.73 -8.57
CA LEU A 122 14.21 5.20 -8.52
C LEU A 122 14.37 4.32 -7.30
N SER A 123 14.90 3.13 -7.50
CA SER A 123 15.04 2.11 -6.47
C SER A 123 16.44 1.53 -6.42
N TRP A 124 17.07 1.64 -5.25
CA TRP A 124 18.42 1.15 -5.03
C TRP A 124 18.46 -0.25 -4.42
N ASP A 125 17.61 -0.55 -3.43
CA ASP A 125 17.50 -1.92 -2.89
C ASP A 125 16.15 -2.15 -2.21
N ALA A 126 15.12 -1.53 -2.80
CA ALA A 126 13.78 -1.59 -2.25
C ALA A 126 13.21 -3.00 -2.30
N GLU A 127 12.37 -3.30 -1.30
CA GLU A 127 11.38 -4.34 -1.41
C GLU A 127 10.51 -4.13 -2.67
N LYS A 128 10.80 -4.90 -3.74
CA LYS A 128 10.17 -4.80 -5.08
C LYS A 128 8.64 -4.64 -5.01
N HIS A 129 8.00 -5.37 -4.09
CA HIS A 129 6.56 -5.36 -3.92
C HIS A 129 6.00 -4.01 -3.42
N LYS A 130 6.72 -3.26 -2.56
CA LYS A 130 6.33 -1.92 -2.10
C LYS A 130 6.29 -0.94 -3.27
N ILE A 131 7.30 -1.00 -4.13
CA ILE A 131 7.40 -0.14 -5.32
C ILE A 131 6.32 -0.48 -6.33
N GLU A 132 6.10 -1.76 -6.61
CA GLU A 132 5.05 -2.18 -7.53
C GLU A 132 3.67 -1.72 -7.04
N LEU A 133 3.43 -1.77 -5.73
CA LEU A 133 2.20 -1.26 -5.15
C LEU A 133 2.11 0.28 -5.25
N LEU A 134 3.19 1.00 -4.93
CA LEU A 134 3.27 2.45 -5.08
C LEU A 134 2.96 2.87 -6.53
N LYS A 135 3.61 2.20 -7.49
CA LYS A 135 3.34 2.35 -8.92
C LYS A 135 1.86 2.11 -9.22
N LYS A 136 1.30 0.97 -8.83
CA LYS A 136 -0.12 0.64 -9.05
C LYS A 136 -1.03 1.73 -8.51
N HIS A 137 -0.79 2.23 -7.30
CA HIS A 137 -1.66 3.24 -6.67
C HIS A 137 -1.57 4.59 -7.36
N LEU A 138 -0.37 5.02 -7.78
CA LEU A 138 -0.20 6.23 -8.58
C LEU A 138 -0.85 6.09 -9.97
N GLU A 139 -0.78 4.91 -10.60
CA GLU A 139 -1.45 4.64 -11.88
C GLU A 139 -2.98 4.66 -11.76
N ILE A 140 -3.57 4.17 -10.66
CA ILE A 140 -5.03 4.27 -10.41
C ILE A 140 -5.50 5.72 -10.44
N ILE A 141 -4.67 6.63 -9.94
CA ILE A 141 -4.94 8.08 -9.90
C ILE A 141 -4.80 8.71 -11.28
N GLY A 142 -4.07 8.06 -12.18
CA GLY A 142 -3.88 8.44 -13.57
C GLY A 142 -2.49 8.98 -13.88
N PHE A 143 -1.52 8.84 -12.97
CA PHE A 143 -0.12 9.13 -13.27
C PHE A 143 0.43 8.07 -14.24
N GLU A 144 1.29 8.49 -15.16
CA GLU A 144 2.12 7.56 -15.92
C GLU A 144 3.39 7.27 -15.11
N VAL A 145 3.59 6.03 -14.69
CA VAL A 145 4.66 5.70 -13.74
C VAL A 145 5.64 4.71 -14.33
N SER A 146 6.92 5.07 -14.32
CA SER A 146 8.03 4.19 -14.67
C SER A 146 8.86 3.86 -13.43
N ILE A 147 9.39 2.63 -13.38
CA ILE A 147 10.32 2.19 -12.33
C ILE A 147 11.68 2.02 -13.00
N LYS A 148 12.73 2.53 -12.36
CA LYS A 148 14.12 2.37 -12.80
C LYS A 148 14.94 1.77 -11.66
N THR A 149 15.75 0.77 -11.99
CA THR A 149 16.57 0.02 -11.03
C THR A 149 18.05 0.33 -11.20
N ASN A 150 18.88 -0.11 -10.25
CA ASN A 150 20.31 0.22 -10.16
C ASN A 150 21.13 0.11 -11.46
N ASN A 151 20.83 -0.84 -12.33
CA ASN A 151 21.57 -1.00 -13.58
C ASN A 151 21.31 0.14 -14.57
N GLU A 152 20.19 0.85 -14.42
CA GLU A 152 19.83 2.05 -15.17
C GLU A 152 20.18 3.35 -14.40
N THR A 153 20.56 3.25 -13.11
CA THR A 153 20.82 4.43 -12.26
C THR A 153 22.22 5.02 -12.41
N GLU A 154 23.11 4.45 -13.23
CA GLU A 154 24.44 5.05 -13.45
C GLU A 154 24.35 6.50 -13.96
N GLN A 155 23.34 6.78 -14.79
CA GLN A 155 23.04 8.13 -15.29
C GLN A 155 22.53 9.08 -14.18
N TYR A 156 22.02 8.49 -13.09
CA TYR A 156 21.48 9.17 -11.92
C TYR A 156 22.47 9.20 -10.75
N LYS A 157 23.66 8.59 -10.84
CA LYS A 157 24.74 8.70 -9.84
C LYS A 157 25.18 10.16 -9.62
N ASN A 158 24.93 11.04 -10.58
CA ASN A 158 25.12 12.48 -10.39
C ASN A 158 24.21 13.06 -9.29
N PHE A 159 23.09 12.41 -8.91
CA PHE A 159 22.28 12.83 -7.75
C PHE A 159 23.01 12.74 -6.42
N SER A 160 23.88 11.73 -6.21
CA SER A 160 24.68 11.68 -4.98
C SER A 160 25.71 12.79 -4.90
N SER A 161 25.96 13.53 -6.00
CA SER A 161 26.76 14.75 -5.97
C SER A 161 25.96 16.02 -5.63
N PHE A 162 24.63 16.00 -5.73
CA PHE A 162 23.76 17.12 -5.33
C PHE A 162 23.50 17.14 -3.82
N SER A 163 23.58 15.99 -3.15
CA SER A 163 23.64 15.92 -1.70
C SER A 163 25.11 15.80 -1.29
N ASN A 164 25.70 16.84 -0.71
CA ASN A 164 27.02 16.73 -0.06
C ASN A 164 27.01 15.72 1.11
N SER A 165 25.83 15.21 1.49
CA SER A 165 25.66 14.10 2.42
C SER A 165 25.70 12.75 1.70
N LYS A 166 26.39 11.79 2.31
CA LYS A 166 26.27 10.37 1.95
C LYS A 166 24.81 9.97 2.13
N ILE A 167 24.05 9.87 1.04
CA ILE A 167 22.70 9.26 1.07
C ILE A 167 22.89 7.84 1.60
N PRO A 168 22.23 7.44 2.71
CA PRO A 168 22.30 6.07 3.17
C PRO A 168 21.83 5.12 2.07
N GLN A 169 22.52 3.99 1.90
CA GLN A 169 22.23 3.01 0.84
C GLN A 169 20.83 2.37 0.95
N GLU A 170 20.10 2.65 2.03
CA GLU A 170 18.79 2.07 2.36
C GLU A 170 17.60 3.02 2.11
N VAL A 171 17.85 4.25 1.62
CA VAL A 171 16.79 5.25 1.36
C VAL A 171 16.20 5.11 -0.05
N PHE A 172 14.87 5.17 -0.14
CA PHE A 172 14.16 5.19 -1.42
C PHE A 172 14.06 6.64 -1.92
N SER A 173 14.29 6.88 -3.21
CA SER A 173 14.07 8.21 -3.80
C SER A 173 13.00 8.13 -4.90
N LEU A 174 11.86 8.77 -4.65
CA LEU A 174 10.76 8.91 -5.60
C LEU A 174 10.91 10.24 -6.35
N PHE A 175 11.14 10.17 -7.66
CA PHE A 175 11.25 11.37 -8.49
C PHE A 175 9.96 11.61 -9.25
N ILE A 176 9.33 12.72 -8.94
CA ILE A 176 8.13 13.14 -9.65
C ILE A 176 8.55 14.24 -10.61
N MET A 177 8.58 13.91 -11.90
CA MET A 177 9.04 14.81 -12.94
C MET A 177 8.07 14.80 -14.11
N SER A 178 7.78 15.98 -14.67
CA SER A 178 6.99 16.03 -15.89
C SER A 178 7.71 15.29 -17.03
N GLU A 179 6.99 14.83 -18.05
CA GLU A 179 7.58 14.14 -19.20
C GLU A 179 8.67 14.99 -19.91
N LEU A 180 8.49 16.32 -19.89
CA LEU A 180 9.49 17.27 -20.42
C LEU A 180 10.75 17.29 -19.54
N GLN A 181 10.59 17.20 -18.22
CA GLN A 181 11.71 17.14 -17.27
C GLN A 181 12.43 15.80 -17.35
N SER A 182 11.77 14.68 -17.64
CA SER A 182 12.47 13.40 -17.76
C SER A 182 13.43 13.36 -18.95
N LYS A 183 12.99 13.92 -20.09
CA LYS A 183 13.82 14.00 -21.31
C LYS A 183 14.98 14.98 -21.15
N SER A 184 14.76 16.13 -20.50
CA SER A 184 15.84 17.09 -20.24
C SER A 184 16.82 16.60 -19.19
N PHE A 185 16.32 15.93 -18.15
CA PHE A 185 17.13 15.36 -17.07
C PHE A 185 18.09 14.27 -17.55
N LEU A 186 17.68 13.48 -18.55
CA LEU A 186 18.52 12.46 -19.19
C LEU A 186 19.52 13.04 -20.22
N GLY A 187 19.44 14.33 -20.54
CA GLY A 187 20.35 15.01 -21.47
C GLY A 187 21.43 15.84 -20.76
N ASP A 188 22.28 16.51 -21.54
CA ASP A 188 23.42 17.30 -21.03
C ASP A 188 23.02 18.54 -20.20
N LYS A 189 21.74 18.93 -20.22
CA LYS A 189 21.22 20.08 -19.47
C LYS A 189 20.68 19.62 -18.11
N LYS A 190 21.51 19.79 -17.08
CA LYS A 190 21.22 19.48 -15.67
C LYS A 190 20.16 20.40 -15.03
N GLU A 191 18.94 20.43 -15.56
CA GLU A 191 17.84 21.05 -14.83
C GLU A 191 17.34 20.11 -13.72
N VAL A 192 17.36 20.59 -12.48
CA VAL A 192 16.90 19.82 -11.33
C VAL A 192 15.37 19.74 -11.35
N PRO A 193 14.77 18.55 -11.21
CA PRO A 193 13.33 18.41 -11.08
C PRO A 193 12.79 19.25 -9.92
N LYS A 194 11.66 19.92 -10.12
CA LYS A 194 11.08 20.82 -9.10
C LYS A 194 10.51 20.09 -7.88
N ASN A 195 10.10 18.83 -8.04
CA ASN A 195 9.41 18.06 -7.00
C ASN A 195 10.09 16.71 -6.78
N ILE A 196 11.09 16.68 -5.90
CA ILE A 196 11.79 15.44 -5.54
C ILE A 196 11.29 14.97 -4.18
N PHE A 197 10.90 13.69 -4.09
CA PHE A 197 10.42 13.07 -2.88
C PHE A 197 11.38 11.99 -2.39
N PHE A 198 11.84 12.10 -1.16
CA PHE A 198 12.62 11.06 -0.51
C PHE A 198 11.68 10.27 0.40
N LEU A 199 11.60 8.97 0.19
CA LEU A 199 10.75 8.08 0.98
C LEU A 199 11.65 7.31 1.95
N GLN A 200 11.44 7.49 3.24
CA GLN A 200 12.33 6.97 4.27
C GLN A 200 11.55 6.18 5.34
N GLU A 201 12.09 5.05 5.81
CA GLU A 201 11.50 4.30 6.92
C GLU A 201 11.89 4.91 8.30
N GLU A 202 10.94 4.89 9.25
CA GLU A 202 11.06 5.51 10.58
C GLU A 202 12.26 5.08 11.43
N ASN A 203 12.79 3.88 11.20
CA ASN A 203 13.84 3.31 12.05
C ASN A 203 15.23 3.86 11.74
N GLU A 204 15.36 4.66 10.68
CA GLU A 204 16.61 5.29 10.32
C GLU A 204 16.66 6.68 10.98
N ASN A 205 17.45 6.82 12.05
CA ASN A 205 17.90 8.10 12.58
C ASN A 205 18.81 8.83 11.57
N SER A 206 18.36 9.00 10.33
CA SER A 206 19.20 9.59 9.30
C SER A 206 19.25 11.09 9.49
N LEU A 207 20.48 11.57 9.60
CA LEU A 207 20.94 12.95 9.69
C LEU A 207 20.65 13.77 8.41
N PHE A 208 19.46 13.67 7.82
CA PHE A 208 19.02 14.68 6.86
C PHE A 208 18.66 15.93 7.67
N ALA A 209 19.68 16.72 8.01
CA ALA A 209 19.46 18.08 8.47
C ALA A 209 18.62 18.79 7.40
N GLN A 210 17.44 19.29 7.80
CA GLN A 210 16.42 19.93 6.97
C GLN A 210 16.90 21.20 6.21
N GLU A 211 18.20 21.49 6.19
CA GLU A 211 18.70 22.86 6.10
C GLU A 211 19.12 23.36 4.72
N SER A 212 18.92 22.66 3.58
CA SER A 212 19.48 23.26 2.34
C SER A 212 18.80 23.08 0.98
N LEU A 213 17.68 22.38 0.82
CA LEU A 213 17.07 22.26 -0.51
C LEU A 213 15.55 22.45 -0.48
N GLU A 214 15.11 23.67 -0.83
CA GLU A 214 13.70 24.07 -1.01
C GLU A 214 12.88 23.15 -1.96
N LEU A 215 13.56 22.26 -2.68
CA LEU A 215 13.00 21.36 -3.70
C LEU A 215 12.81 19.90 -3.23
N GLN A 216 13.08 19.61 -1.96
CA GLN A 216 13.06 18.24 -1.42
C GLN A 216 11.95 18.03 -0.40
N HIS A 217 11.22 16.94 -0.55
CA HIS A 217 10.19 16.51 0.39
C HIS A 217 10.56 15.14 0.97
N ILE A 218 10.87 15.09 2.26
CA ILE A 218 11.06 13.82 2.98
C ILE A 218 9.69 13.35 3.46
N ILE A 219 9.28 12.15 3.02
CA ILE A 219 8.03 11.51 3.42
C ILE A 219 8.37 10.21 4.12
N ASN A 220 7.81 10.05 5.31
CA ASN A 220 7.93 8.85 6.10
C ASN A 220 7.09 7.71 5.48
N PHE A 221 7.75 6.60 5.16
CA PHE A 221 7.18 5.43 4.51
C PHE A 221 6.65 4.38 5.51
N SER A 222 6.70 4.66 6.82
CA SER A 222 6.17 3.77 7.88
C SER A 222 4.69 3.48 7.69
N ASN A 223 3.92 4.44 7.18
CA ASN A 223 2.53 4.26 6.79
C ASN A 223 2.33 4.52 5.30
N TYR A 224 2.37 3.43 4.53
CA TYR A 224 2.24 3.45 3.08
C TYR A 224 1.03 4.26 2.57
N TYR A 225 -0.14 4.13 3.18
CA TYR A 225 -1.35 4.83 2.70
C TYR A 225 -1.27 6.34 2.92
N PHE A 226 -0.76 6.79 4.08
CA PHE A 226 -0.52 8.21 4.30
C PHE A 226 0.62 8.75 3.45
N CYS A 227 1.63 7.94 3.16
CA CYS A 227 2.66 8.31 2.19
C CYS A 227 2.04 8.65 0.83
N ILE A 228 1.10 7.82 0.33
CA ILE A 228 0.38 8.14 -0.91
C ILE A 228 -0.39 9.45 -0.77
N ILE A 229 -1.14 9.66 0.31
CA ILE A 229 -1.89 10.90 0.55
C ILE A 229 -0.94 12.12 0.58
N ALA A 230 0.20 12.01 1.25
CA ALA A 230 1.21 13.06 1.35
C ALA A 230 1.81 13.39 -0.02
N ILE A 231 2.15 12.37 -0.81
CA ILE A 231 2.58 12.53 -2.20
C ILE A 231 1.51 13.31 -2.98
N LEU A 232 0.23 12.93 -2.88
CA LEU A 232 -0.86 13.60 -3.61
C LEU A 232 -1.06 15.06 -3.21
N LYS A 233 -0.98 15.37 -1.91
CA LYS A 233 -1.05 16.75 -1.41
C LYS A 233 0.04 17.65 -2.00
N LYS A 234 1.22 17.09 -2.23
CA LYS A 234 2.37 17.82 -2.76
C LYS A 234 2.36 17.87 -4.30
N MET A 235 1.85 16.84 -4.95
CA MET A 235 1.82 16.76 -6.42
C MET A 235 0.77 17.66 -7.07
N VAL A 236 -0.35 17.92 -6.40
CA VAL A 236 -1.49 18.57 -7.05
C VAL A 236 -1.72 19.98 -6.52
N LEU A 237 -1.45 20.96 -7.40
CA LEU A 237 -1.35 22.40 -7.09
C LEU A 237 -2.67 23.18 -7.18
N THR A 238 -3.83 22.51 -7.33
CA THR A 238 -5.10 23.24 -7.43
C THR A 238 -5.87 23.21 -6.11
N ASP A 239 -6.34 24.37 -5.64
CA ASP A 239 -7.06 24.51 -4.37
C ASP A 239 -8.25 23.55 -4.26
N LYS A 240 -8.97 23.34 -5.36
CA LYS A 240 -10.12 22.42 -5.42
C LYS A 240 -9.72 20.97 -5.17
N PHE A 241 -8.56 20.54 -5.67
CA PHE A 241 -8.11 19.17 -5.47
C PHE A 241 -7.53 18.96 -4.07
N SER A 242 -6.82 19.97 -3.53
CA SER A 242 -6.33 19.95 -2.14
C SER A 242 -7.46 19.71 -1.14
N GLN A 243 -8.61 20.36 -1.32
CA GLN A 243 -9.81 20.13 -0.49
C GLN A 243 -10.33 18.69 -0.60
N LYS A 244 -10.28 18.09 -1.79
CA LYS A 244 -10.71 16.70 -2.01
C LYS A 244 -9.73 15.69 -1.40
N ILE A 245 -8.43 15.94 -1.45
CA ILE A 245 -7.44 15.10 -0.76
C ILE A 245 -7.63 15.21 0.76
N ALA A 246 -7.86 16.40 1.30
CA ALA A 246 -8.12 16.58 2.74
C ALA A 246 -9.38 15.83 3.18
N LEU A 247 -10.45 15.86 2.38
CA LEU A 247 -11.65 15.06 2.63
C LEU A 247 -11.35 13.56 2.56
N PHE A 248 -10.61 13.11 1.54
CA PHE A 248 -10.21 11.71 1.40
C PHE A 248 -9.40 11.21 2.60
N GLU A 249 -8.44 11.99 3.07
CA GLU A 249 -7.66 11.69 4.27
C GLU A 249 -8.54 11.56 5.51
N LYS A 250 -9.49 12.49 5.71
CA LYS A 250 -10.45 12.41 6.81
C LYS A 250 -11.33 11.15 6.71
N GLU A 251 -11.83 10.84 5.53
CA GLU A 251 -12.59 9.61 5.28
C GLU A 251 -11.75 8.37 5.58
N PHE A 252 -10.47 8.37 5.22
CA PHE A 252 -9.56 7.26 5.49
C PHE A 252 -9.31 7.06 6.99
N ILE A 253 -9.07 8.13 7.73
CA ILE A 253 -8.92 8.09 9.20
C ILE A 253 -10.19 7.54 9.86
N ASN A 254 -11.36 8.01 9.42
CA ASN A 254 -12.64 7.51 9.91
C ASN A 254 -12.83 6.02 9.60
N TYR A 255 -12.57 5.61 8.36
CA TYR A 255 -12.68 4.22 7.93
C TYR A 255 -11.76 3.29 8.73
N CYS A 256 -10.51 3.72 9.00
CA CYS A 256 -9.60 3.02 9.89
C CYS A 256 -10.21 2.85 11.28
N THR A 257 -10.66 3.95 11.87
CA THR A 257 -11.22 3.96 13.23
C THR A 257 -12.45 3.06 13.36
N GLU A 258 -13.36 3.08 12.39
CA GLU A 258 -14.59 2.28 12.38
C GLU A 258 -14.29 0.78 12.23
N ASN A 259 -13.48 0.38 11.24
CA ASN A 259 -13.15 -1.03 11.02
C ASN A 259 -12.38 -1.64 12.19
N PHE A 260 -11.46 -0.90 12.81
CA PHE A 260 -10.78 -1.37 14.01
C PHE A 260 -11.76 -1.61 15.16
N ASN A 261 -12.76 -0.75 15.32
CA ASN A 261 -13.77 -0.90 16.36
C ASN A 261 -14.71 -2.08 16.09
N GLU A 262 -15.12 -2.31 14.85
CA GLU A 262 -15.98 -3.43 14.47
C GLU A 262 -15.29 -4.78 14.69
N GLN A 263 -14.01 -4.88 14.30
CA GLN A 263 -13.24 -6.11 14.52
C GLN A 263 -12.93 -6.38 15.98
N ALA A 264 -12.66 -5.33 16.76
CA ALA A 264 -12.50 -5.45 18.21
C ALA A 264 -13.77 -5.97 18.91
N ARG A 265 -14.95 -5.75 18.31
CA ARG A 265 -16.23 -6.32 18.77
C ARG A 265 -16.39 -7.78 18.32
N GLN A 266 -16.02 -8.12 17.09
CA GLN A 266 -16.24 -9.45 16.53
C GLN A 266 -15.26 -10.53 17.05
N TYR A 267 -13.98 -10.21 17.30
CA TYR A 267 -12.94 -11.23 17.50
C TYR A 267 -12.38 -11.35 18.92
N SER A 268 -12.95 -10.67 19.93
CA SER A 268 -12.47 -10.72 21.33
C SER A 268 -10.99 -10.31 21.54
N THR A 269 -10.26 -9.89 20.50
CA THR A 269 -8.84 -9.49 20.51
C THR A 269 -8.69 -8.00 20.82
N LYS A 270 -9.33 -7.54 21.91
CA LYS A 270 -9.43 -6.11 22.29
C LYS A 270 -8.08 -5.39 22.48
N ARG A 271 -6.97 -6.10 22.75
CA ARG A 271 -5.77 -5.49 23.34
C ARG A 271 -4.57 -5.33 22.40
N ILE A 272 -4.46 -6.11 21.32
CA ILE A 272 -3.23 -6.17 20.50
C ILE A 272 -3.35 -5.31 19.22
N LEU A 273 -4.48 -5.39 18.51
CA LEU A 273 -4.71 -4.62 17.28
C LEU A 273 -4.90 -3.12 17.56
N LYS A 274 -5.62 -2.79 18.64
CA LYS A 274 -5.91 -1.41 19.05
C LYS A 274 -4.66 -0.64 19.51
N ASN A 275 -3.62 -1.34 19.99
CA ASN A 275 -2.43 -0.71 20.56
C ASN A 275 -1.23 -0.63 19.61
N THR A 276 -1.26 -1.29 18.45
CA THR A 276 -0.10 -1.29 17.56
C THR A 276 -0.35 -0.46 16.31
N LEU A 277 -1.50 -0.63 15.64
CA LEU A 277 -1.82 0.15 14.43
C LEU A 277 -2.40 1.52 14.74
N ILE A 278 -3.28 1.67 15.74
CA ILE A 278 -3.89 2.97 16.11
C ILE A 278 -2.89 3.87 16.87
N PHE A 279 -1.99 3.30 17.68
CA PHE A 279 -0.98 4.10 18.41
C PHE A 279 0.15 4.58 17.50
N SER A 280 0.62 3.79 16.52
CA SER A 280 1.50 4.30 15.47
C SER A 280 0.76 5.29 14.55
N PHE A 281 -0.52 5.06 14.26
CA PHE A 281 -1.39 6.01 13.52
C PHE A 281 -1.52 7.37 14.22
N LEU A 282 -1.82 7.40 15.51
CA LEU A 282 -2.18 8.64 16.23
C LEU A 282 -0.94 9.40 16.74
N LYS A 283 0.17 8.71 17.04
CA LYS A 283 1.41 9.34 17.50
C LYS A 283 2.06 10.20 16.41
N ASN A 284 1.84 9.86 15.13
CA ASN A 284 2.33 10.62 13.97
C ASN A 284 1.47 11.83 13.59
N PHE A 285 0.32 12.06 14.24
CA PHE A 285 -0.59 13.18 13.94
C PHE A 285 -0.54 14.33 14.96
N ASN A 286 0.09 14.13 16.13
CA ASN A 286 0.14 15.10 17.23
C ASN A 286 1.52 15.77 17.41
N ASN A 287 2.45 15.59 16.47
CA ASN A 287 3.76 16.26 16.44
C ASN A 287 3.92 17.10 15.18
#